data_AF-A0A7W8F4L9-F1
#
_entry.id   AF-A0A7W8F4L9-F1
#
_cell.length_a   1.000
_cell.length_b   1.000
_cell.length_c   1.000
_cell.angle_alpha   90.00
_cell.angle_beta   90.00
_cell.angle_gamma   90.00
#
_symmetry.space_group_name_H-M   'P 1'
#
loop_
_entity.id
_entity.type
_entity.pdbx_description
1 polymer ?
#
loop_
_entity_poly.entity_id
_entity_poly.type
_entity_poly.pdbx_seq_one_letter_code
_entity_poly.pdbx_strand_id
1 'polypeptide(L)'
;MDYGDGNIPNGFGYRTEAGRSTCAELKKGAQDRAAGQLAGTLSWTATYNDPWYVDKLPGDAHVDGVIAGYGNLTGEHEYDSGRQCANTIGLVRDWVNPHSATHCMATSGDRLFK
;
A
#
# COMPACT_ATOMS: atom_id res chain seq x y z
N MET A 1 5.81 8.63 -4.99
CA MET A 1 5.74 8.97 -3.55
C MET A 1 5.55 7.67 -2.81
N ASP A 2 6.25 7.49 -1.71
CA ASP A 2 5.94 6.51 -0.70
C ASP A 2 5.59 7.22 0.61
N TYR A 3 4.58 6.74 1.32
CA TYR A 3 4.11 7.38 2.56
C TYR A 3 3.53 6.35 3.53
N GLY A 4 3.75 6.56 4.82
CA GLY A 4 3.22 5.71 5.89
C GLY A 4 4.20 5.51 7.03
N ASP A 5 3.90 4.51 7.86
CA ASP A 5 4.65 4.16 9.07
C ASP A 5 5.04 2.69 9.02
N GLY A 6 6.14 2.31 9.68
CA GLY A 6 6.56 0.91 9.80
C GLY A 6 5.52 0.04 10.55
N ASN A 7 4.61 0.67 11.29
CA ASN A 7 3.43 0.09 11.90
C ASN A 7 2.18 0.80 11.36
N ILE A 8 1.52 0.24 10.34
CA ILE A 8 0.44 0.93 9.61
C ILE A 8 -0.72 1.50 10.44
N PRO A 9 -1.14 0.94 11.60
CA PRO A 9 -2.10 1.59 12.48
C PRO A 9 -1.69 2.99 12.97
N ASN A 10 -0.40 3.26 13.10
CA ASN A 10 0.12 4.53 13.59
C ASN A 10 -0.15 5.64 12.57
N GLY A 11 -1.11 6.51 12.89
CA GLY A 11 -1.42 7.66 12.05
C GLY A 11 -2.14 7.33 10.75
N PHE A 12 -2.72 6.12 10.59
CA PHE A 12 -3.40 5.74 9.35
C PHE A 12 -4.54 6.71 8.95
N GLY A 13 -5.35 7.08 9.94
CA GLY A 13 -6.53 7.92 9.78
C GLY A 13 -7.77 7.19 9.26
N TYR A 14 -8.84 7.96 9.05
CA TYR A 14 -10.19 7.50 8.69
C TYR A 14 -10.70 8.09 7.36
N ARG A 15 -9.81 8.30 6.38
CA ARG A 15 -10.11 8.64 4.96
C ARG A 15 -10.76 10.01 4.71
N THR A 16 -11.33 10.65 5.72
CA THR A 16 -12.07 11.92 5.61
C THR A 16 -11.36 13.11 6.25
N GLU A 17 -10.16 12.92 6.81
CA GLU A 17 -9.43 14.03 7.42
C GLU A 17 -8.84 14.96 6.35
N ALA A 18 -8.65 16.23 6.72
CA ALA A 18 -8.13 17.26 5.83
C ALA A 18 -6.62 17.15 5.52
N GLY A 19 -5.94 16.07 5.95
CA GLY A 19 -4.50 15.81 5.76
C GLY A 19 -3.80 15.33 7.03
N ARG A 20 -2.52 14.96 6.92
CA ARG A 20 -1.61 14.46 7.98
C ARG A 20 -1.79 13.00 8.42
N SER A 21 -2.80 12.29 7.93
CA SER A 21 -2.92 10.85 8.12
C SER A 21 -2.39 10.10 6.90
N THR A 22 -1.88 8.88 7.09
CA THR A 22 -1.32 8.05 6.00
C THR A 22 -2.30 7.92 4.85
N CYS A 23 -3.55 7.61 5.14
CA CYS A 23 -4.57 7.43 4.12
C CYS A 23 -4.90 8.72 3.37
N ALA A 24 -4.92 9.88 4.06
CA ALA A 24 -5.20 11.16 3.43
C ALA A 24 -4.06 11.61 2.50
N GLU A 25 -2.80 11.47 2.94
CA GLU A 25 -1.64 11.84 2.13
C GLU A 25 -1.46 10.91 0.92
N LEU A 26 -1.72 9.60 1.08
CA LEU A 26 -1.69 8.66 -0.05
C LEU A 26 -2.79 8.98 -1.08
N LYS A 27 -4.00 9.31 -0.62
CA LYS A 27 -5.09 9.71 -1.51
C LYS A 27 -4.76 10.99 -2.29
N LYS A 28 -4.12 11.96 -1.63
CA LYS A 28 -3.59 13.15 -2.31
C LYS A 28 -2.50 12.77 -3.32
N GLY A 29 -1.56 11.90 -2.95
CA GLY A 29 -0.56 11.38 -3.88
C GLY A 29 -1.18 10.71 -5.11
N ALA A 30 -2.28 9.98 -4.95
CA ALA A 30 -2.98 9.36 -6.07
C ALA A 30 -3.62 10.42 -6.99
N GLN A 31 -4.10 11.53 -6.43
CA GLN A 31 -4.58 12.68 -7.23
C GLN A 31 -3.43 13.35 -7.98
N ASP A 32 -2.29 13.56 -7.32
CA ASP A 32 -1.08 14.14 -7.94
C ASP A 32 -0.55 13.22 -9.06
N ARG A 33 -0.63 11.89 -8.88
CA ARG A 33 -0.35 10.90 -9.93
C ARG A 33 -1.31 11.03 -11.10
N ALA A 34 -2.62 11.12 -10.84
CA ALA A 34 -3.62 11.32 -11.87
C ALA A 34 -3.42 12.64 -12.65
N ALA A 35 -2.88 13.67 -11.99
CA ALA A 35 -2.47 14.94 -12.59
C ALA A 35 -1.11 14.88 -13.32
N GLY A 36 -0.44 13.72 -13.35
CA GLY A 36 0.86 13.53 -14.00
C GLY A 36 2.05 14.11 -13.23
N GLN A 37 1.87 14.51 -11.98
CA GLN A 37 2.92 15.05 -11.12
C GLN A 37 3.73 13.95 -10.42
N LEU A 38 3.10 12.79 -10.21
CA LEU A 38 3.74 11.60 -9.68
C LEU A 38 3.62 10.43 -10.67
N ALA A 39 4.63 9.58 -10.67
CA ALA A 39 4.63 8.33 -11.43
C ALA A 39 3.83 7.22 -10.73
N GLY A 40 3.82 7.23 -9.40
CA GLY A 40 3.22 6.18 -8.58
C GLY A 40 3.17 6.55 -7.11
N THR A 41 2.35 5.82 -6.38
CA THR A 41 2.12 5.92 -4.94
C THR A 41 2.27 4.57 -4.25
N LEU A 42 3.06 4.53 -3.19
CA LEU A 42 3.32 3.32 -2.41
C LEU A 42 3.01 3.56 -0.92
N SER A 43 2.38 2.60 -0.26
CA SER A 43 2.14 2.69 1.19
C SER A 43 3.18 1.91 1.99
N TRP A 44 3.68 2.49 3.07
CA TRP A 44 4.34 1.79 4.18
C TRP A 44 3.34 1.55 5.32
N THR A 45 3.41 0.46 6.07
CA THR A 45 3.88 -0.89 5.70
C THR A 45 2.75 -1.83 6.10
N ALA A 46 2.26 -2.65 5.18
CA ALA A 46 1.28 -3.67 5.55
C ALA A 46 1.97 -4.96 5.97
N THR A 47 1.36 -5.68 6.89
CA THR A 47 1.72 -7.06 7.26
C THR A 47 0.59 -8.03 6.89
N TYR A 48 0.84 -9.33 7.01
CA TYR A 48 -0.19 -10.36 6.80
C TYR A 48 -1.34 -10.31 7.83
N ASN A 49 -1.18 -9.54 8.91
CA ASN A 49 -2.20 -9.30 9.94
C ASN A 49 -3.03 -8.03 9.68
N ASP A 50 -2.85 -7.36 8.54
CA ASP A 50 -3.47 -6.07 8.24
C ASP A 50 -4.53 -6.12 7.10
N PRO A 51 -5.46 -7.09 7.06
CA PRO A 51 -6.42 -7.23 5.96
C PRO A 51 -7.31 -6.00 5.81
N TRP A 52 -7.65 -5.34 6.93
CA TRP A 52 -8.43 -4.11 6.88
C TRP A 52 -7.65 -2.99 6.16
N TYR A 53 -6.37 -2.81 6.44
CA TYR A 53 -5.57 -1.77 5.78
C TYR A 53 -5.30 -2.12 4.32
N VAL A 54 -5.07 -3.39 3.99
CA VAL A 54 -4.95 -3.87 2.60
C VAL A 54 -6.23 -3.62 1.81
N ASP A 55 -7.41 -3.62 2.45
CA ASP A 55 -8.64 -3.21 1.79
C ASP A 55 -8.67 -1.70 1.48
N LYS A 56 -8.22 -0.87 2.44
CA LYS A 56 -8.27 0.60 2.32
C LYS A 56 -7.23 1.17 1.38
N LEU A 57 -6.06 0.56 1.31
CA LEU A 57 -4.93 1.10 0.58
C LEU A 57 -5.17 1.17 -0.93
N PRO A 58 -5.43 0.05 -1.66
CA PRO A 58 -5.73 0.14 -3.07
C PRO A 58 -7.19 0.59 -3.31
N GLY A 59 -8.12 0.17 -2.44
CA GLY A 59 -9.55 0.45 -2.61
C GLY A 59 -9.94 1.92 -2.45
N ASP A 60 -9.43 2.60 -1.42
CA ASP A 60 -9.82 3.98 -1.10
C ASP A 60 -8.71 5.01 -1.31
N ALA A 61 -7.48 4.66 -0.94
CA ALA A 61 -6.33 5.56 -1.11
C ALA A 61 -5.74 5.50 -2.53
N HIS A 62 -6.14 4.49 -3.33
CA HIS A 62 -5.72 4.30 -4.72
C HIS A 62 -4.21 4.22 -4.91
N VAL A 63 -3.52 3.56 -3.97
CA VAL A 63 -2.08 3.31 -4.09
C VAL A 63 -1.79 2.33 -5.21
N ASP A 64 -0.66 2.51 -5.88
CA ASP A 64 -0.18 1.62 -6.94
C ASP A 64 0.59 0.42 -6.37
N GLY A 65 0.99 0.50 -5.10
CA GLY A 65 1.67 -0.60 -4.42
C GLY A 65 1.67 -0.48 -2.90
N VAL A 66 1.93 -1.62 -2.27
CA VAL A 66 2.02 -1.76 -0.81
C VAL A 66 3.37 -2.36 -0.48
N ILE A 67 4.10 -1.71 0.42
CA ILE A 67 5.36 -2.22 0.93
C ILE A 67 5.02 -3.22 2.03
N ALA A 68 5.31 -4.48 1.75
CA ALA A 68 5.07 -5.59 2.65
C ALA A 68 6.24 -5.76 3.60
N GLY A 69 6.02 -5.67 4.90
CA GLY A 69 7.06 -5.85 5.90
C GLY A 69 6.52 -6.42 7.20
N TYR A 70 7.43 -6.73 8.13
CA TYR A 70 7.09 -7.32 9.42
C TYR A 70 7.93 -6.74 10.56
N GLY A 71 8.66 -5.65 10.31
CA GLY A 71 9.64 -5.15 11.27
C GLY A 71 9.06 -4.62 12.57
N ASN A 72 7.82 -4.13 12.54
CA ASN A 72 7.10 -3.80 13.78
C ASN A 72 6.68 -5.05 14.60
N LEU A 73 6.55 -6.22 13.97
CA LEU A 73 6.14 -7.46 14.65
C LEU A 73 7.32 -8.22 15.25
N THR A 74 8.47 -8.21 14.59
CA THR A 74 9.66 -9.00 15.01
C THR A 74 10.79 -8.16 15.59
N GLY A 75 10.74 -6.83 15.44
CA GLY A 75 11.86 -5.95 15.74
C GLY A 75 12.98 -5.98 14.70
N GLU A 76 12.83 -6.76 13.63
CA GLU A 76 13.79 -6.83 12.53
C GLU A 76 13.50 -5.74 11.49
N HIS A 77 14.49 -4.93 11.11
CA HIS A 77 14.28 -3.89 10.09
C HIS A 77 14.26 -4.43 8.64
N GLU A 78 14.25 -5.76 8.47
CA GLU A 78 14.46 -6.40 7.18
C GLU A 78 13.13 -6.71 6.47
N TYR A 79 13.09 -6.35 5.18
CA TYR A 79 12.04 -6.66 4.23
C TYR A 79 12.58 -7.77 3.35
N ASP A 80 12.44 -9.02 3.80
CA ASP A 80 13.11 -10.17 3.19
C ASP A 80 12.19 -10.98 2.27
N SER A 81 12.73 -12.09 1.74
CA SER A 81 11.98 -13.08 0.95
C SER A 81 11.32 -14.17 1.79
N GLY A 82 11.21 -13.94 3.11
CA GLY A 82 10.65 -14.85 4.10
C GLY A 82 9.14 -14.98 4.01
N ARG A 83 8.61 -15.91 4.81
CA ARG A 83 7.19 -16.30 4.77
C ARG A 83 6.26 -15.15 5.13
N GLN A 84 6.67 -14.25 6.00
CA GLN A 84 5.88 -13.10 6.46
C GLN A 84 5.60 -12.15 5.29
N CYS A 85 6.63 -11.74 4.55
CA CYS A 85 6.48 -10.93 3.34
C CYS A 85 5.65 -11.67 2.28
N ALA A 86 5.92 -12.97 2.06
CA ALA A 86 5.16 -13.78 1.12
C ALA A 86 3.66 -13.84 1.46
N ASN A 87 3.30 -13.99 2.73
CA ASN A 87 1.91 -13.98 3.20
C ASN A 87 1.26 -12.60 3.00
N THR A 88 1.96 -11.51 3.26
CA THR A 88 1.44 -10.15 3.00
C THR A 88 1.18 -9.95 1.51
N ILE A 89 2.10 -10.40 0.63
CA ILE A 89 1.88 -10.36 -0.83
C ILE A 89 0.67 -11.22 -1.21
N GLY A 90 0.51 -12.39 -0.57
CA GLY A 90 -0.68 -13.24 -0.71
C GLY A 90 -1.96 -12.48 -0.37
N LEU A 91 -1.98 -11.77 0.75
CA LEU A 91 -3.12 -10.96 1.19
C LEU A 91 -3.49 -9.86 0.19
N VAL A 92 -2.50 -9.17 -0.39
CA VAL A 92 -2.75 -8.18 -1.46
C VAL A 92 -3.32 -8.87 -2.71
N ARG A 93 -2.77 -10.01 -3.10
CA ARG A 93 -3.27 -10.77 -4.26
C ARG A 93 -4.70 -11.26 -4.05
N ASP A 94 -5.02 -11.73 -2.86
CA ASP A 94 -6.36 -12.19 -2.49
C ASP A 94 -7.39 -11.05 -2.48
N TRP A 95 -6.95 -9.82 -2.18
CA TRP A 95 -7.77 -8.62 -2.37
C TRP A 95 -7.91 -8.24 -3.86
N VAL A 96 -6.83 -8.30 -4.65
CA VAL A 96 -6.84 -7.91 -6.08
C VAL A 96 -7.71 -8.85 -6.92
N ASN A 97 -7.67 -10.15 -6.67
CA ASN A 97 -8.40 -11.17 -7.45
C ASN A 97 -9.91 -10.87 -7.60
N PRO A 98 -10.69 -10.61 -6.53
CA PRO A 98 -12.09 -10.22 -6.67
C PRO A 98 -12.30 -8.80 -7.23
N HIS A 99 -11.26 -7.95 -7.28
CA HIS A 99 -11.30 -6.58 -7.82
C HIS A 99 -10.67 -6.46 -9.22
N SER A 100 -10.58 -7.57 -9.97
CA SER A 100 -9.88 -7.65 -11.26
C SER A 100 -10.43 -6.74 -12.36
N ALA A 101 -11.63 -6.19 -12.19
CA ALA A 101 -12.22 -5.23 -13.11
C ALA A 101 -11.50 -3.87 -13.11
N THR A 102 -10.83 -3.54 -12.01
CA THR A 102 -10.16 -2.23 -11.83
C THR A 102 -8.71 -2.34 -11.35
N HIS A 103 -8.28 -3.50 -10.85
CA HIS A 103 -6.94 -3.72 -10.31
C HIS A 103 -6.32 -5.01 -10.86
N CYS A 104 -4.99 -5.03 -10.96
CA CYS A 104 -4.23 -6.24 -11.24
C CYS A 104 -2.89 -6.20 -10.49
N MET A 105 -2.27 -7.37 -10.33
CA MET A 105 -0.88 -7.43 -9.86
C MET A 105 0.04 -7.00 -11.01
N ALA A 106 0.96 -6.07 -10.73
CA ALA A 106 1.92 -5.60 -11.72
C ALA A 106 2.84 -6.73 -12.22
N THR A 107 3.21 -6.64 -13.49
CA THR A 107 4.09 -7.55 -14.22
C THR A 107 5.33 -6.81 -14.71
N SER A 108 6.30 -7.52 -15.31
CA SER A 108 7.48 -6.89 -15.92
C SER A 108 7.16 -6.01 -17.13
N GLY A 109 5.94 -6.10 -17.70
CA GLY A 109 5.48 -5.21 -18.77
C GLY A 109 4.96 -3.86 -18.26
N ASP A 110 4.61 -3.78 -16.98
CA ASP A 110 4.06 -2.58 -16.38
C ASP A 110 5.16 -1.58 -16.02
N ARG A 111 4.94 -0.31 -16.36
CA ARG A 111 5.89 0.76 -16.09
C ARG A 111 5.30 1.73 -15.10
N LEU A 112 5.94 1.85 -13.94
CA LEU A 112 5.61 2.90 -12.98
C LEU A 112 6.02 4.28 -13.53
N PHE A 113 7.17 4.37 -14.20
CA PHE A 113 7.70 5.60 -14.77
C PHE A 113 7.56 5.58 -16.30
N LYS A 114 7.10 6.68 -16.88
CA LYS A 114 7.01 6.87 -18.34
C LYS A 114 8.34 7.32 -18.92
#